data_AF-A0A2G9YTS8-F1
#
_entry.id   AF-A0A2G9YTS8-F1
#
_cell.length_a   1.000
_cell.length_b   1.000
_cell.length_c   1.000
_cell.angle_alpha   90.00
_cell.angle_beta   90.00
_cell.angle_gamma   90.00
#
_symmetry.space_group_name_H-M   'P 1'
#
loop_
_entity.id
_entity.type
_entity.pdbx_description
1 polymer ?
#
loop_
_entity_poly.entity_id
_entity_poly.type
_entity_poly.pdbx_seq_one_letter_code
_entity_poly.pdbx_strand_id
1 'polypeptide(L)'
;MRVIKGIGCRNFIIIRREIDKKLLELNRAGFLNGHTPFSAYLSFLSILIAVIFNYRYVAISQESSSNEGNVKYLGKIINHQYSKTFDFEKRFKDYCKKYLVEDFGYFSFLRPLNEIQIARIFADFPKFFPIFMSCNEAYKTASGTKKPTGKWCGNCSKCLFAWLILYPFVEKSRMEKIFNQDLFGNKNLLNILKELIGEKGIKPFECVGTHEEVLVALYLSWKKEKEASPHLSSLPILLGYFEKEILPKYGEKTLEKKSKAILESWNKRHNLPKNFEKILKDAN
;
A
#
# COMPACT_ATOMS: atom_id res chain seq x y z
N MET A 1 -10.19 9.84 13.51
CA MET A 1 -9.79 10.43 14.82
C MET A 1 -8.58 9.75 15.46
N ARG A 2 -8.48 8.41 15.53
CA ARG A 2 -7.34 7.73 16.19
C ARG A 2 -5.97 8.15 15.65
N VAL A 3 -5.81 8.21 14.32
CA VAL A 3 -4.56 8.67 13.68
C VAL A 3 -4.24 10.13 14.02
N ILE A 4 -5.20 11.05 13.89
CA ILE A 4 -5.05 12.47 14.24
C ILE A 4 -4.58 12.64 15.70
N LYS A 5 -5.19 11.90 16.63
CA LYS A 5 -4.76 11.87 18.03
C LYS A 5 -3.35 11.31 18.19
N GLY A 6 -3.02 10.23 17.49
CA GLY A 6 -1.70 9.59 17.54
C GLY A 6 -0.56 10.45 16.99
N ILE A 7 -0.84 11.35 16.04
CA ILE A 7 0.14 12.33 15.52
C ILE A 7 0.20 13.62 16.36
N GLY A 8 -0.70 13.80 17.34
CA GLY A 8 -0.74 15.00 18.18
C GLY A 8 -1.22 16.27 17.46
N CYS A 9 -1.88 16.14 16.31
CA CYS A 9 -2.36 17.28 15.54
C CYS A 9 -3.59 17.90 16.22
N ARG A 10 -3.47 19.17 16.64
CA ARG A 10 -4.52 19.90 17.36
C ARG A 10 -5.44 20.70 16.45
N ASN A 11 -4.91 21.20 15.33
CA ASN A 11 -5.64 22.02 14.37
C ASN A 11 -5.89 21.22 13.10
N PHE A 12 -7.14 20.84 12.85
CA PHE A 12 -7.51 20.05 11.69
C PHE A 12 -8.92 20.40 11.22
N ILE A 13 -9.14 20.18 9.92
CA ILE A 13 -10.43 20.36 9.27
C ILE A 13 -11.05 18.98 9.09
N ILE A 14 -12.32 18.83 9.48
CA ILE A 14 -13.08 17.60 9.26
C ILE A 14 -13.99 17.79 8.07
N ILE A 15 -13.77 16.99 7.04
CA ILE A 15 -14.69 16.87 5.91
C ILE A 15 -15.51 15.60 6.11
N ARG A 16 -16.83 15.73 6.09
CA ARG A 16 -17.75 14.59 6.16
C ARG A 16 -18.30 14.32 4.76
N ARG A 17 -18.33 13.06 4.40
CA ARG A 17 -18.93 12.58 3.15
C ARG A 17 -19.79 11.38 3.46
N GLU A 18 -20.88 11.24 2.73
CA GLU A 18 -21.79 10.12 2.82
C GLU A 18 -21.98 9.54 1.42
N ILE A 19 -22.21 8.23 1.34
CA ILE A 19 -22.56 7.60 0.08
C ILE A 19 -24.04 7.92 -0.16
N ASP A 20 -24.37 8.33 -1.38
CA ASP A 20 -25.76 8.54 -1.78
C ASP A 20 -26.60 7.29 -1.51
N LYS A 21 -27.71 7.46 -0.79
CA LYS A 21 -28.64 6.36 -0.45
C LYS A 21 -29.10 5.62 -1.70
N LYS A 22 -29.25 6.32 -2.84
CA LYS A 22 -29.65 5.72 -4.10
C LYS A 22 -28.64 4.72 -4.63
N LEU A 23 -27.33 5.00 -4.48
CA LEU A 23 -26.29 4.05 -4.87
C LEU A 23 -26.35 2.77 -4.03
N LEU A 24 -26.66 2.89 -2.74
CA LEU A 24 -26.81 1.74 -1.85
C LEU A 24 -28.05 0.91 -2.22
N GLU A 25 -29.16 1.55 -2.59
CA GLU A 25 -30.37 0.88 -3.10
C GLU A 25 -30.09 0.12 -4.39
N LEU A 26 -29.47 0.77 -5.37
CA LEU A 26 -29.13 0.14 -6.65
C LEU A 26 -28.19 -1.04 -6.47
N ASN A 27 -27.19 -0.93 -5.59
CA ASN A 27 -26.32 -2.07 -5.33
C ASN A 27 -27.07 -3.24 -4.67
N ARG A 28 -27.99 -2.97 -3.73
CA ARG A 28 -28.85 -4.02 -3.16
C ARG A 28 -29.79 -4.65 -4.20
N ALA A 29 -30.17 -3.90 -5.22
CA ALA A 29 -30.94 -4.40 -6.36
C ALA A 29 -30.10 -5.18 -7.40
N GLY A 30 -28.81 -5.44 -7.12
CA GLY A 30 -27.95 -6.25 -7.99
C GLY A 30 -27.26 -5.48 -9.12
N PHE A 31 -27.31 -4.15 -9.13
CA PHE A 31 -26.55 -3.35 -10.10
C PHE A 31 -25.04 -3.53 -9.90
N LEU A 32 -24.30 -3.40 -11.01
CA LEU A 32 -22.84 -3.54 -11.01
C LEU A 32 -22.18 -2.53 -10.06
N ASN A 33 -21.25 -3.03 -9.25
CA ASN A 33 -20.52 -2.24 -8.26
C ASN A 33 -19.03 -2.17 -8.61
N GLY A 34 -18.73 -1.27 -9.54
CA GLY A 34 -17.39 -1.08 -10.07
C GLY A 34 -16.48 -0.30 -9.12
N HIS A 35 -15.18 -0.30 -9.47
CA HIS A 35 -14.20 0.53 -8.79
C HIS A 35 -14.54 2.03 -8.97
N THR A 36 -14.60 2.77 -7.86
CA THR A 36 -14.67 4.23 -7.89
C THR A 36 -13.26 4.79 -7.73
N PRO A 37 -12.79 5.72 -8.59
CA PRO A 37 -11.45 6.32 -8.50
C PRO A 37 -11.37 7.29 -7.31
N PHE A 38 -11.40 6.74 -6.10
CA PHE A 38 -11.56 7.49 -4.86
C PHE A 38 -10.41 8.48 -4.62
N SER A 39 -9.18 8.13 -5.01
CA SER A 39 -8.03 9.04 -4.90
C SER A 39 -8.15 10.25 -5.84
N ALA A 40 -8.78 10.11 -7.01
CA ALA A 40 -9.06 11.26 -7.88
C ALA A 40 -10.05 12.22 -7.22
N TYR A 41 -11.15 11.70 -6.67
CA TYR A 41 -12.10 12.49 -5.89
C TYR A 41 -11.41 13.24 -4.74
N LEU A 42 -10.61 12.54 -3.94
CA LEU A 42 -9.87 13.15 -2.83
C LEU A 42 -8.92 14.25 -3.30
N SER A 43 -8.38 14.14 -4.52
CA SER A 43 -7.49 15.15 -5.09
C SER A 43 -8.25 16.46 -5.33
N PHE A 44 -9.39 16.41 -6.04
CA PHE A 44 -10.24 17.59 -6.25
C PHE A 44 -10.75 18.18 -4.94
N LEU A 45 -11.21 17.33 -4.02
CA LEU A 45 -11.66 17.78 -2.71
C LEU A 45 -10.55 18.49 -1.94
N SER A 46 -9.33 17.95 -1.95
CA SER A 46 -8.21 18.55 -1.22
C SER A 46 -7.82 19.91 -1.79
N ILE A 47 -7.92 20.10 -3.12
CA ILE A 47 -7.72 21.41 -3.75
C ILE A 47 -8.77 22.41 -3.32
N LEU A 48 -10.05 22.02 -3.35
CA LEU A 48 -11.13 22.90 -2.90
C LEU A 48 -10.90 23.39 -1.46
N ILE A 49 -10.53 22.47 -0.57
CA ILE A 49 -10.24 22.80 0.83
C ILE A 49 -8.99 23.65 0.97
N ALA A 50 -7.95 23.37 0.19
CA ALA A 50 -6.75 24.20 0.18
C ALA A 50 -7.06 25.65 -0.21
N VAL A 51 -7.93 25.85 -1.20
CA VAL A 51 -8.37 27.19 -1.60
C VAL A 51 -9.19 27.88 -0.50
N ILE A 52 -10.21 27.21 0.05
CA ILE A 52 -11.10 27.78 1.08
C ILE A 52 -10.32 28.22 2.32
N PHE A 53 -9.33 27.43 2.73
CA PHE A 53 -8.57 27.66 3.96
C PHE A 53 -7.18 28.24 3.72
N ASN A 54 -6.89 28.69 2.49
CA ASN A 54 -5.64 29.32 2.10
C ASN A 54 -4.38 28.48 2.40
N TYR A 55 -4.43 27.18 2.12
CA TYR A 55 -3.26 26.31 2.18
C TYR A 55 -2.53 26.23 0.85
N ARG A 56 -1.20 26.42 0.90
CA ARG A 56 -0.33 26.34 -0.28
C ARG A 56 -0.08 24.92 -0.78
N TYR A 57 0.03 23.95 0.13
CA TYR A 57 0.45 22.58 -0.20
C TYR A 57 -0.64 21.57 0.04
N VAL A 58 -0.84 20.69 -0.95
CA VAL A 58 -1.62 19.47 -0.83
C VAL A 58 -0.67 18.30 -1.02
N ALA A 59 -0.19 17.78 0.11
CA ALA A 59 0.60 16.56 0.13
C ALA A 59 -0.33 15.34 0.24
N ILE A 60 -0.37 14.53 -0.81
CA ILE A 60 -0.87 13.15 -0.71
C ILE A 60 0.33 12.21 -0.52
N SER A 61 0.11 10.93 -0.22
CA SER A 61 1.22 10.00 0.08
C SER A 61 1.15 8.75 -0.78
N GLN A 62 1.06 8.91 -2.09
CA GLN A 62 1.20 7.79 -3.03
C GLN A 62 2.67 7.52 -3.32
N GLU A 63 3.01 6.25 -3.41
CA GLU A 63 4.35 5.72 -3.56
C GLU A 63 4.67 5.35 -5.02
N SER A 64 5.93 5.03 -5.31
CA SER A 64 6.36 4.65 -6.66
C SER A 64 5.68 3.38 -7.17
N SER A 65 5.40 2.42 -6.29
CA SER A 65 4.78 1.12 -6.58
C SER A 65 3.39 1.22 -7.23
N SER A 66 2.62 2.26 -6.89
CA SER A 66 1.31 2.54 -7.51
C SER A 66 1.34 2.77 -9.04
N ASN A 67 2.52 3.02 -9.62
CA ASN A 67 2.66 3.15 -11.08
C ASN A 67 2.54 1.80 -11.81
N GLU A 68 2.78 0.68 -11.14
CA GLU A 68 2.67 -0.64 -11.75
C GLU A 68 1.19 -0.99 -12.02
N GLY A 69 0.89 -1.38 -13.25
CA GLY A 69 -0.44 -1.83 -13.66
C GLY A 69 -0.77 -3.25 -13.20
N ASN A 70 -2.01 -3.66 -13.45
CA ASN A 70 -2.54 -4.96 -13.04
C ASN A 70 -2.51 -6.00 -14.16
N VAL A 71 -2.96 -5.61 -15.35
CA VAL A 71 -3.20 -6.52 -16.48
C VAL A 71 -3.13 -5.77 -17.80
N LYS A 72 -2.71 -6.44 -18.87
CA LYS A 72 -2.82 -5.93 -20.25
C LYS A 72 -4.17 -6.35 -20.84
N TYR A 73 -4.98 -5.38 -21.25
CA TYR A 73 -6.29 -5.60 -21.87
C TYR A 73 -6.41 -4.75 -23.14
N LEU A 74 -6.76 -5.37 -24.27
CA LEU A 74 -6.87 -4.70 -25.57
C LEU A 74 -5.66 -3.81 -25.92
N GLY A 75 -4.45 -4.33 -25.70
CA GLY A 75 -3.20 -3.61 -25.97
C GLY A 75 -2.81 -2.56 -24.93
N LYS A 76 -3.66 -2.24 -23.95
CA LYS A 76 -3.42 -1.22 -22.92
C LYS A 76 -3.14 -1.86 -21.56
N ILE A 77 -2.27 -1.23 -20.78
CA ILE A 77 -2.07 -1.60 -19.37
C ILE A 77 -3.20 -0.98 -18.56
N ILE A 78 -3.98 -1.83 -17.89
CA ILE A 78 -5.01 -1.42 -16.94
C ILE A 78 -4.37 -1.33 -15.56
N ASN A 79 -4.45 -0.14 -14.96
CA ASN A 79 -4.04 0.09 -13.59
C ASN A 79 -5.29 0.52 -12.78
N HIS A 80 -5.75 -0.34 -11.86
CA HIS A 80 -6.92 -0.01 -11.03
C HIS A 80 -6.66 1.15 -10.07
N GLN A 81 -5.38 1.48 -9.85
CA GLN A 81 -4.90 2.60 -9.07
C GLN A 81 -4.41 3.76 -9.93
N TYR A 82 -4.90 3.91 -11.17
CA TYR A 82 -4.39 4.95 -12.08
C TYR A 82 -4.32 6.34 -11.43
N SER A 83 -5.35 6.71 -10.63
CA SER A 83 -5.42 7.97 -9.88
C SER A 83 -4.37 8.15 -8.78
N LYS A 84 -3.48 7.18 -8.60
CA LYS A 84 -2.33 7.24 -7.71
C LYS A 84 -1.00 7.29 -8.45
N THR A 85 -1.00 7.17 -9.78
CA THR A 85 0.25 7.22 -10.57
C THR A 85 0.84 8.62 -10.66
N PHE A 86 2.12 8.69 -11.00
CA PHE A 86 2.78 9.96 -11.33
C PHE A 86 2.19 10.60 -12.60
N ASP A 87 1.70 9.80 -13.55
CA ASP A 87 1.03 10.31 -14.75
C ASP A 87 -0.25 11.06 -14.39
N PHE A 88 -1.12 10.47 -13.56
CA PHE A 88 -2.29 11.16 -13.02
C PHE A 88 -1.89 12.42 -12.26
N GLU A 89 -0.90 12.34 -11.37
CA GLU A 89 -0.44 13.48 -10.58
C GLU A 89 -0.01 14.66 -11.47
N LYS A 90 0.77 14.40 -12.54
CA LYS A 90 1.19 15.42 -13.49
C LYS A 90 -0.01 16.03 -14.23
N ARG A 91 -0.88 15.19 -14.80
CA ARG A 91 -2.06 15.65 -15.54
C ARG A 91 -3.04 16.43 -14.67
N PHE A 92 -3.19 16.01 -13.41
CA PHE A 92 -4.03 16.71 -12.44
C PHE A 92 -3.46 18.09 -12.10
N LYS A 93 -2.14 18.20 -11.84
CA LYS A 93 -1.49 19.50 -11.64
C LYS A 93 -1.68 20.43 -12.83
N ASP A 94 -1.47 19.92 -14.05
CA ASP A 94 -1.65 20.70 -15.29
C ASP A 94 -3.11 21.17 -15.45
N TYR A 95 -4.08 20.29 -15.15
CA TYR A 95 -5.50 20.64 -15.16
C TYR A 95 -5.81 21.75 -14.16
N CYS A 96 -5.37 21.61 -12.91
CA CYS A 96 -5.64 22.60 -11.88
C CYS A 96 -5.00 23.95 -12.20
N LYS A 97 -3.75 23.98 -12.68
CA LYS A 97 -3.08 25.22 -13.09
C LYS A 97 -3.86 25.93 -14.19
N LYS A 98 -4.43 25.18 -15.13
CA LYS A 98 -5.17 25.73 -16.27
C LYS A 98 -6.58 26.21 -15.90
N TYR A 99 -7.27 25.53 -15.00
CA TYR A 99 -8.71 25.69 -14.82
C TYR A 99 -9.19 26.03 -13.41
N LEU A 100 -8.36 25.80 -12.38
CA LEU A 100 -8.80 25.92 -10.98
C LEU A 100 -8.02 26.99 -10.21
N VAL A 101 -6.72 26.81 -10.02
CA VAL A 101 -5.87 27.69 -9.22
C VAL A 101 -4.41 27.54 -9.64
N GLU A 102 -3.70 28.66 -9.80
CA GLU A 102 -2.38 28.69 -10.43
C GLU A 102 -1.22 28.39 -9.47
N ASP A 103 -1.23 28.93 -8.24
CA ASP A 103 -0.13 28.80 -7.27
C ASP A 103 -0.47 27.85 -6.12
N PHE A 104 -0.45 26.55 -6.38
CA PHE A 104 -0.58 25.52 -5.35
C PHE A 104 0.38 24.35 -5.59
N GLY A 105 0.91 23.78 -4.52
CA GLY A 105 1.79 22.62 -4.59
C GLY A 105 1.06 21.33 -4.27
N TYR A 106 0.55 20.65 -5.30
CA TYR A 106 0.06 19.28 -5.19
C TYR A 106 1.15 18.28 -5.59
N PHE A 107 1.40 17.32 -4.71
CA PHE A 107 2.44 16.31 -4.91
C PHE A 107 2.20 15.11 -4.02
N SER A 108 2.75 13.97 -4.42
CA SER A 108 2.81 12.79 -3.57
C SER A 108 4.11 12.80 -2.75
N PHE A 109 4.02 12.95 -1.43
CA PHE A 109 5.14 12.99 -0.49
C PHE A 109 6.03 11.76 -0.65
N LEU A 110 5.45 10.57 -0.60
CA LEU A 110 6.15 9.28 -0.67
C LEU A 110 6.52 8.81 -2.09
N ARG A 111 6.26 9.59 -3.14
CA ARG A 111 6.53 9.20 -4.54
C ARG A 111 7.96 8.67 -4.81
N PRO A 112 9.00 9.21 -4.17
CA PRO A 112 10.35 8.74 -4.42
C PRO A 112 10.63 7.32 -3.90
N LEU A 113 9.81 6.83 -2.95
CA LEU A 113 10.00 5.55 -2.28
C LEU A 113 9.05 4.48 -2.84
N ASN A 114 9.41 3.22 -2.64
CA ASN A 114 8.54 2.06 -2.84
C ASN A 114 7.89 1.61 -1.51
N GLU A 115 6.88 0.74 -1.57
CA GLU A 115 6.16 0.24 -0.39
C GLU A 115 7.09 -0.45 0.62
N ILE A 116 8.07 -1.25 0.17
CA ILE A 116 8.96 -1.94 1.11
C ILE A 116 9.89 -0.97 1.86
N GLN A 117 10.37 0.10 1.22
CA GLN A 117 11.09 1.19 1.89
C GLN A 117 10.19 1.91 2.89
N ILE A 118 8.95 2.21 2.52
CA ILE A 118 7.98 2.83 3.42
C ILE A 118 7.69 1.92 4.62
N ALA A 119 7.60 0.60 4.42
CA ALA A 119 7.42 -0.38 5.48
C ALA A 119 8.62 -0.42 6.43
N ARG A 120 9.85 -0.33 5.91
CA ARG A 120 11.07 -0.21 6.72
C ARG A 120 11.03 1.03 7.60
N ILE A 121 10.74 2.19 7.02
CA ILE A 121 10.61 3.46 7.77
C ILE A 121 9.48 3.37 8.80
N PHE A 122 8.32 2.79 8.41
CA PHE A 122 7.16 2.66 9.28
C PHE A 122 7.43 1.75 10.49
N ALA A 123 8.35 0.78 10.37
CA ALA A 123 8.73 -0.09 11.47
C ALA A 123 9.27 0.69 12.69
N ASP A 124 9.90 1.85 12.44
CA ASP A 124 10.40 2.76 13.48
C ASP A 124 9.30 3.61 14.15
N PHE A 125 8.03 3.40 13.78
CA PHE A 125 6.88 4.07 14.40
C PHE A 125 5.94 3.11 15.13
N PRO A 126 6.44 2.41 16.17
CA PRO A 126 5.70 1.39 16.92
C PRO A 126 4.38 1.87 17.54
N LYS A 127 4.27 3.18 17.81
CA LYS A 127 3.06 3.82 18.35
C LYS A 127 1.86 3.75 17.40
N PHE A 128 2.09 3.57 16.09
CA PHE A 128 1.01 3.50 15.11
C PHE A 128 0.51 2.08 14.83
N PHE A 129 1.22 1.05 15.31
CA PHE A 129 0.85 -0.34 15.07
C PHE A 129 -0.56 -0.73 15.55
N PRO A 130 -1.09 -0.18 16.67
CA PRO A 130 -2.46 -0.48 17.09
C PRO A 130 -3.56 0.23 16.27
N ILE A 131 -3.22 1.16 15.38
CA ILE A 131 -4.21 2.03 14.72
C ILE A 131 -4.17 2.01 13.20
N PHE A 132 -3.08 1.54 12.57
CA PHE A 132 -3.01 1.42 11.11
C PHE A 132 -3.88 0.25 10.62
N MET A 133 -4.49 0.42 9.45
CA MET A 133 -5.37 -0.58 8.86
C MET A 133 -5.40 -0.38 7.34
N SER A 134 -5.07 -1.43 6.58
CA SER A 134 -5.13 -1.45 5.10
C SER A 134 -6.09 -2.52 4.57
N CYS A 135 -6.65 -3.36 5.45
CA CYS A 135 -7.55 -4.43 5.08
C CYS A 135 -8.90 -3.89 4.58
N ASN A 136 -9.24 -4.12 3.30
CA ASN A 136 -10.52 -3.70 2.75
C ASN A 136 -11.72 -4.38 3.44
N GLU A 137 -11.56 -5.64 3.83
CA GLU A 137 -12.61 -6.40 4.53
C GLU A 137 -12.92 -5.82 5.93
N ALA A 138 -11.98 -5.08 6.54
CA ALA A 138 -12.19 -4.45 7.83
C ALA A 138 -13.30 -3.38 7.81
N TYR A 139 -13.50 -2.72 6.67
CA TYR A 139 -14.44 -1.62 6.50
C TYR A 139 -15.56 -1.91 5.49
N LYS A 140 -15.65 -3.14 4.99
CA LYS A 140 -16.70 -3.55 4.05
C LYS A 140 -18.06 -3.58 4.76
N THR A 141 -19.01 -2.80 4.23
CA THR A 141 -20.34 -2.64 4.83
C THR A 141 -21.46 -3.38 4.11
N ALA A 142 -21.18 -4.08 3.00
CA ALA A 142 -22.21 -4.73 2.17
C ALA A 142 -23.41 -3.81 1.92
N SER A 143 -23.14 -2.61 1.38
CA SER A 143 -24.14 -1.56 1.13
C SER A 143 -24.95 -1.16 2.37
N GLY A 144 -24.25 -1.03 3.49
CA GLY A 144 -24.80 -0.59 4.77
C GLY A 144 -25.45 -1.68 5.62
N THR A 145 -25.50 -2.92 5.15
CA THR A 145 -26.14 -4.04 5.87
C THR A 145 -25.22 -4.69 6.91
N LYS A 146 -23.90 -4.51 6.78
CA LYS A 146 -22.88 -5.06 7.67
C LYS A 146 -22.14 -3.94 8.40
N LYS A 147 -21.93 -4.12 9.71
CA LYS A 147 -21.06 -3.22 10.50
C LYS A 147 -19.58 -3.50 10.18
N PRO A 148 -18.74 -2.46 9.99
CA PRO A 148 -17.29 -2.62 9.91
C PRO A 148 -16.72 -3.37 11.11
N THR A 149 -15.79 -4.29 10.87
CA THR A 149 -15.11 -5.01 11.96
C THR A 149 -13.96 -4.19 12.54
N GLY A 150 -13.32 -3.35 11.72
CA GLY A 150 -12.13 -2.60 12.10
C GLY A 150 -10.93 -3.49 12.47
N LYS A 151 -10.91 -4.74 11.97
CA LYS A 151 -9.88 -5.74 12.27
C LYS A 151 -9.29 -6.32 10.98
N TRP A 152 -8.00 -6.67 11.03
CA TRP A 152 -7.35 -7.44 9.96
C TRP A 152 -8.07 -8.78 9.78
N CYS A 153 -8.51 -9.10 8.57
CA CYS A 153 -9.22 -10.36 8.32
C CYS A 153 -8.27 -11.57 8.22
N GLY A 154 -6.97 -11.32 8.01
CA GLY A 154 -5.94 -12.35 7.94
C GLY A 154 -6.01 -13.29 6.72
N ASN A 155 -6.94 -13.06 5.80
CA ASN A 155 -7.27 -14.00 4.71
C ASN A 155 -7.36 -13.33 3.32
N CYS A 156 -6.92 -12.07 3.17
CA CYS A 156 -6.94 -11.35 1.90
C CYS A 156 -5.54 -10.86 1.47
N SER A 157 -5.40 -10.50 0.19
CA SER A 157 -4.16 -9.98 -0.40
C SER A 157 -3.60 -8.76 0.33
N LYS A 158 -4.47 -7.85 0.83
CA LYS A 158 -4.04 -6.69 1.64
C LYS A 158 -3.41 -7.09 2.97
N CYS A 159 -3.96 -8.09 3.66
CA CYS A 159 -3.39 -8.58 4.91
C CYS A 159 -2.05 -9.27 4.65
N LEU A 160 -2.01 -10.16 3.66
CA LEU A 160 -0.79 -10.87 3.30
C LEU A 160 0.30 -9.91 2.82
N PHE A 161 -0.02 -8.96 1.95
CA PHE A 161 0.94 -7.97 1.48
C PHE A 161 1.51 -7.12 2.64
N ALA A 162 0.65 -6.57 3.49
CA ALA A 162 1.09 -5.78 4.65
C ALA A 162 1.96 -6.60 5.61
N TRP A 163 1.62 -7.88 5.82
CA TRP A 163 2.47 -8.79 6.58
C TRP A 163 3.84 -8.95 5.92
N LEU A 164 3.88 -9.29 4.63
CA LEU A 164 5.10 -9.55 3.89
C LEU A 164 6.07 -8.38 3.95
N ILE A 165 5.62 -7.15 3.68
CA ILE A 165 6.52 -5.98 3.63
C ILE A 165 6.99 -5.51 5.01
N LEU A 166 6.22 -5.75 6.08
CA LEU A 166 6.59 -5.34 7.44
C LEU A 166 7.43 -6.40 8.16
N TYR A 167 7.23 -7.68 7.87
CA TYR A 167 7.89 -8.78 8.57
C TYR A 167 9.42 -8.70 8.62
N PRO A 168 10.12 -8.29 7.54
CA PRO A 168 11.57 -8.11 7.58
C PRO A 168 12.02 -7.17 8.69
N PHE A 169 11.24 -6.12 8.98
CA PHE A 169 11.64 -5.00 9.82
C PHE A 169 10.98 -5.00 11.21
N VAL A 170 9.99 -5.87 11.43
CA VAL A 170 9.24 -5.95 12.70
C VAL A 170 9.34 -7.35 13.30
N GLU A 171 9.56 -7.43 14.61
CA GLU A 171 9.62 -8.69 15.34
C GLU A 171 8.38 -9.57 15.15
N LYS A 172 8.59 -10.89 15.00
CA LYS A 172 7.51 -11.86 14.75
C LYS A 172 6.39 -11.76 15.78
N SER A 173 6.74 -11.74 17.07
CA SER A 173 5.78 -11.62 18.17
C SER A 173 4.91 -10.35 18.08
N ARG A 174 5.44 -9.30 17.45
CA ARG A 174 4.73 -8.04 17.24
C ARG A 174 3.86 -8.10 15.98
N MET A 175 4.33 -8.74 14.92
CA MET A 175 3.52 -9.06 13.74
C MET A 175 2.28 -9.88 14.12
N GLU A 176 2.45 -10.94 14.91
CA GLU A 176 1.35 -11.77 15.40
C GLU A 176 0.34 -10.95 16.23
N LYS A 177 0.79 -9.98 17.04
CA LYS A 177 -0.10 -9.07 17.77
C LYS A 177 -0.88 -8.13 16.85
N ILE A 178 -0.28 -7.64 15.77
CA ILE A 178 -0.95 -6.75 14.80
C ILE A 178 -2.03 -7.50 14.03
N PHE A 179 -1.70 -8.67 13.50
CA PHE A 179 -2.57 -9.42 12.59
C PHE A 179 -3.43 -10.48 13.29
N ASN A 180 -3.18 -10.72 14.58
CA ASN A 180 -3.83 -11.71 15.44
C ASN A 180 -3.68 -13.17 14.96
N GLN A 181 -2.64 -13.45 14.17
CA GLN A 181 -2.26 -14.78 13.68
C GLN A 181 -0.92 -14.71 12.93
N ASP A 182 -0.27 -15.86 12.76
CA ASP A 182 0.85 -16.03 11.84
C ASP A 182 0.34 -16.25 10.40
N LEU A 183 0.60 -15.30 9.50
CA LEU A 183 0.19 -15.43 8.10
C LEU A 183 1.10 -16.36 7.29
N PHE A 184 2.35 -16.56 7.69
CA PHE A 184 3.24 -17.49 6.98
C PHE A 184 2.86 -18.95 7.19
N GLY A 185 2.24 -19.26 8.34
CA GLY A 185 1.67 -20.58 8.62
C GLY A 185 0.33 -20.86 7.93
N ASN A 186 -0.33 -19.87 7.34
CA ASN A 186 -1.69 -20.03 6.81
C ASN A 186 -1.69 -20.55 5.35
N LYS A 187 -1.93 -21.86 5.17
CA LYS A 187 -2.00 -22.51 3.85
C LYS A 187 -3.01 -21.90 2.88
N ASN A 188 -4.10 -21.31 3.38
CA ASN A 188 -5.15 -20.74 2.54
C ASN A 188 -4.67 -19.50 1.77
N LEU A 189 -3.58 -18.88 2.24
CA LEU A 189 -2.96 -17.72 1.60
C LEU A 189 -2.01 -18.08 0.46
N LEU A 190 -1.71 -19.36 0.24
CA LEU A 190 -0.74 -19.78 -0.79
C LEU A 190 -1.15 -19.32 -2.20
N ASN A 191 -2.43 -19.45 -2.56
CA ASN A 191 -2.91 -19.00 -3.87
C ASN A 191 -2.79 -17.48 -4.04
N ILE A 192 -3.02 -16.73 -2.97
CA ILE A 192 -2.87 -15.27 -2.95
C ILE A 192 -1.40 -14.90 -3.05
N LEU A 193 -0.51 -15.64 -2.37
CA LEU A 193 0.93 -15.45 -2.46
C LEU A 193 1.41 -15.58 -3.91
N LYS A 194 0.99 -16.65 -4.62
CA LYS A 194 1.32 -16.89 -6.03
C LYS A 194 0.88 -15.74 -6.94
N GLU A 195 -0.27 -15.12 -6.66
CA GLU A 195 -0.72 -13.92 -7.37
C GLU A 195 0.15 -12.71 -7.04
N LEU A 196 0.51 -12.51 -5.77
CA LEU A 196 1.35 -11.40 -5.33
C LEU A 196 2.78 -11.47 -5.89
N ILE A 197 3.35 -12.66 -6.09
CA ILE A 197 4.68 -12.84 -6.73
C ILE A 197 4.63 -12.92 -8.26
N GLY A 198 3.44 -12.86 -8.86
CA GLY A 198 3.26 -12.79 -10.32
C GLY A 198 3.20 -14.13 -11.05
N GLU A 199 3.19 -15.27 -10.36
CA GLU A 199 3.11 -16.59 -11.01
C GLU A 199 1.79 -16.84 -11.76
N LYS A 200 0.72 -16.15 -11.38
CA LYS A 200 -0.59 -16.23 -12.08
C LYS A 200 -0.79 -15.16 -13.15
N GLY A 201 0.20 -14.29 -13.41
CA GLY A 201 0.17 -13.27 -14.47
C GLY A 201 -0.78 -12.09 -14.27
N ILE A 202 -1.65 -12.10 -13.24
CA ILE A 202 -2.53 -10.99 -12.89
C ILE A 202 -2.23 -10.56 -11.46
N LYS A 203 -1.81 -9.31 -11.28
CA LYS A 203 -1.70 -8.69 -9.96
C LYS A 203 -3.10 -8.46 -9.38
N PRO A 204 -3.35 -8.82 -8.11
CA PRO A 204 -4.64 -8.57 -7.47
C PRO A 204 -5.14 -7.14 -7.70
N PHE A 205 -6.45 -6.98 -7.96
CA PHE A 205 -7.12 -5.68 -8.09
C PHE A 205 -7.29 -4.98 -6.74
N GLU A 206 -6.18 -4.89 -6.03
CA GLU A 206 -6.03 -4.45 -4.66
C GLU A 206 -4.81 -3.55 -4.53
N CYS A 207 -4.85 -2.56 -3.63
CA CYS A 207 -3.69 -1.68 -3.42
C CYS A 207 -2.56 -2.38 -2.68
N VAL A 208 -1.81 -3.19 -3.40
CA VAL A 208 -0.60 -3.90 -2.98
C VAL A 208 0.58 -3.46 -3.85
N GLY A 209 1.79 -3.63 -3.32
CA GLY A 209 3.05 -3.29 -3.98
C GLY A 209 3.35 -4.16 -5.20
N THR A 210 4.53 -3.99 -5.76
CA THR A 210 4.94 -4.69 -6.99
C THR A 210 5.27 -6.16 -6.76
N HIS A 211 5.26 -6.96 -7.83
CA HIS A 211 5.71 -8.35 -7.75
C HIS A 211 7.15 -8.47 -7.24
N GLU A 212 8.01 -7.53 -7.65
CA GLU A 212 9.40 -7.47 -7.21
C GLU A 212 9.51 -7.16 -5.71
N GLU A 213 8.72 -6.22 -5.19
CA GLU A 213 8.70 -5.92 -3.75
C GLU A 213 8.24 -7.10 -2.91
N VAL A 214 7.23 -7.84 -3.37
CA VAL A 214 6.74 -9.04 -2.70
C VAL A 214 7.83 -10.12 -2.68
N LEU A 215 8.52 -10.32 -3.80
CA LEU A 215 9.64 -11.27 -3.89
C LEU A 215 10.79 -10.89 -2.95
N VAL A 216 11.17 -9.61 -2.90
CA VAL A 216 12.20 -9.12 -1.98
C VAL A 216 11.74 -9.28 -0.53
N ALA A 217 10.50 -8.94 -0.21
CA ALA A 217 9.94 -9.09 1.12
C ALA A 217 9.97 -10.55 1.61
N LEU A 218 9.63 -11.51 0.73
CA LEU A 218 9.77 -12.94 1.01
C LEU A 218 11.21 -13.35 1.26
N TYR A 219 12.14 -12.90 0.41
CA TYR A 219 13.55 -13.20 0.55
C TYR A 219 14.11 -12.72 1.89
N LEU A 220 13.85 -11.46 2.25
CA LEU A 220 14.30 -10.89 3.51
C LEU A 220 13.64 -11.58 4.72
N SER A 221 12.37 -11.96 4.61
CA SER A 221 11.66 -12.70 5.66
C SER A 221 12.23 -14.12 5.84
N TRP A 222 12.53 -14.82 4.74
CA TRP A 222 13.18 -16.13 4.78
C TRP A 222 14.55 -16.04 5.45
N LYS A 223 15.38 -15.08 5.04
CA LYS A 223 16.71 -14.86 5.62
C LYS A 223 16.63 -14.60 7.13
N LYS A 224 15.72 -13.70 7.54
CA LYS A 224 15.43 -13.41 8.94
C LYS A 224 15.05 -14.65 9.74
N GLU A 225 14.17 -15.50 9.22
CA GLU A 225 13.79 -16.75 9.91
C GLU A 225 14.95 -17.75 10.02
N LYS A 226 15.77 -17.89 8.98
CA LYS A 226 16.93 -18.79 8.98
C LYS A 226 18.00 -18.33 9.99
N GLU A 227 18.22 -17.02 10.09
CA GLU A 227 19.14 -16.42 11.06
C GLU A 227 18.61 -16.53 12.50
N ALA A 228 17.31 -16.27 12.71
CA ALA A 228 16.70 -16.33 14.03
C ALA A 228 16.50 -17.77 14.54
N SER A 229 16.35 -18.76 13.65
CA SER A 229 16.13 -20.16 14.01
C SER A 229 16.98 -21.13 13.15
N PRO A 230 18.31 -21.19 13.33
CA PRO A 230 19.20 -22.01 12.51
C PRO A 230 18.90 -23.51 12.54
N HIS A 231 18.27 -23.98 13.62
CA HIS A 231 17.92 -25.39 13.85
C HIS A 231 16.44 -25.70 13.60
N LEU A 232 15.68 -24.77 13.00
CA LEU A 232 14.27 -24.98 12.74
C LEU A 232 14.09 -26.15 11.76
N SER A 233 13.38 -27.19 12.20
CA SER A 233 13.16 -28.41 11.43
C SER A 233 12.31 -28.17 10.17
N SER A 234 11.45 -27.16 10.18
CA SER A 234 10.69 -26.74 9.00
C SER A 234 10.25 -25.28 9.09
N LEU A 235 10.33 -24.56 7.96
CA LEU A 235 9.80 -23.22 7.83
C LEU A 235 8.26 -23.22 7.78
N PRO A 236 7.60 -22.11 8.18
CA PRO A 236 6.18 -21.91 7.94
C PRO A 236 5.81 -22.11 6.46
N ILE A 237 4.59 -22.58 6.19
CA ILE A 237 4.13 -23.08 4.87
C ILE A 237 4.51 -22.14 3.71
N LEU A 238 4.25 -20.85 3.85
CA LEU A 238 4.52 -19.87 2.77
C LEU A 238 6.02 -19.64 2.56
N LEU A 239 6.83 -19.63 3.62
CA LEU A 239 8.29 -19.50 3.52
C LEU A 239 8.94 -20.80 3.05
N GLY A 240 8.42 -21.96 3.45
CA GLY A 240 8.82 -23.25 2.91
C GLY A 240 8.51 -23.39 1.42
N TYR A 241 7.36 -22.86 0.97
CA TYR A 241 7.04 -22.75 -0.45
C TYR A 241 8.05 -21.85 -1.18
N PHE A 242 8.37 -20.67 -0.62
CA PHE A 242 9.40 -19.79 -1.18
C PHE A 242 10.76 -20.49 -1.29
N GLU A 243 11.24 -21.13 -0.22
CA GLU A 243 12.53 -21.83 -0.17
C GLU A 243 12.62 -22.96 -1.20
N LYS A 244 11.56 -23.74 -1.38
CA LYS A 244 11.55 -24.91 -2.27
C LYS A 244 11.28 -24.56 -3.74
N GLU A 245 10.36 -23.62 -4.00
CA GLU A 245 9.79 -23.42 -5.34
C GLU A 245 10.24 -22.11 -5.99
N ILE A 246 10.56 -21.09 -5.20
CA ILE A 246 10.85 -19.74 -5.72
C ILE A 246 12.35 -19.43 -5.65
N LEU A 247 12.99 -19.66 -4.51
CA LEU A 247 14.40 -19.40 -4.30
C LEU A 247 15.30 -20.08 -5.36
N PRO A 248 15.09 -21.35 -5.77
CA PRO A 248 15.90 -21.98 -6.81
C PRO A 248 15.73 -21.36 -8.21
N LYS A 249 14.55 -20.78 -8.51
CA LYS A 249 14.26 -20.15 -9.82
C LYS A 249 15.04 -18.85 -10.02
N TYR A 250 15.21 -18.07 -8.96
CA TYR A 250 15.88 -16.76 -9.02
C TYR A 250 17.35 -16.82 -8.58
N GLY A 251 17.68 -17.72 -7.65
CA GLY A 251 18.98 -17.80 -7.01
C GLY A 251 19.15 -16.78 -5.88
N GLU A 252 19.74 -17.21 -4.77
CA GLU A 252 19.91 -16.39 -3.56
C GLU A 252 20.72 -15.10 -3.83
N LYS A 253 21.86 -15.21 -4.53
CA LYS A 253 22.71 -14.04 -4.86
C LYS A 253 21.95 -12.98 -5.68
N THR A 254 21.07 -13.41 -6.56
CA THR A 254 20.24 -12.51 -7.37
C THR A 254 19.23 -11.77 -6.50
N LEU A 255 18.55 -12.49 -5.60
CA LEU A 255 17.57 -11.90 -4.68
C LEU A 255 18.23 -10.96 -3.66
N GLU A 256 19.42 -11.29 -3.16
CA GLU A 256 20.22 -10.39 -2.31
C GLU A 256 20.62 -9.11 -3.07
N LYS A 257 20.99 -9.20 -4.34
CA LYS A 257 21.29 -8.00 -5.15
C LYS A 257 20.04 -7.15 -5.37
N LYS A 258 18.88 -7.79 -5.66
CA LYS A 258 17.59 -7.10 -5.83
C LYS A 258 17.12 -6.43 -4.55
N SER A 259 17.31 -7.07 -3.40
CA SER A 259 16.90 -6.51 -2.11
C SER A 259 17.67 -5.23 -1.78
N LYS A 260 18.99 -5.21 -1.99
CA LYS A 260 19.80 -3.99 -1.85
C LYS A 260 19.34 -2.91 -2.82
N ALA A 261 19.23 -3.26 -4.11
CA ALA A 261 18.85 -2.32 -5.15
C ALA A 261 17.49 -1.65 -4.87
N ILE A 262 16.47 -2.39 -4.43
CA ILE A 262 15.15 -1.83 -4.16
C ILE A 262 15.12 -0.97 -2.89
N LEU A 263 15.83 -1.40 -1.83
CA LEU A 263 15.88 -0.68 -0.55
C LEU A 263 16.70 0.61 -0.62
N GLU A 264 17.66 0.68 -1.54
CA GLU A 264 18.49 1.87 -1.80
C GLU A 264 17.98 2.73 -2.97
N SER A 265 16.92 2.28 -3.66
CA SER A 265 16.39 2.98 -4.84
C SER A 265 15.78 4.34 -4.48
N TRP A 266 15.86 5.28 -5.43
CA TRP A 266 15.17 6.57 -5.34
C TRP A 266 14.53 6.91 -6.68
N ASN A 267 13.20 6.93 -6.73
CA ASN A 267 12.47 7.23 -7.95
C ASN A 267 12.57 8.73 -8.27
N LYS A 268 13.38 9.10 -9.28
CA LYS A 268 13.57 10.49 -9.72
C LYS A 268 12.33 11.12 -10.38
N ARG A 269 11.30 10.34 -10.72
CA ARG A 269 10.04 10.83 -11.30
C ARG A 269 9.04 11.19 -10.18
N HIS A 270 9.22 12.38 -9.61
CA HIS A 270 8.34 12.92 -8.56
C HIS A 270 8.18 14.45 -8.67
N ASN A 271 7.13 14.98 -8.03
CA ASN A 271 6.93 16.42 -7.86
C ASN A 271 7.25 16.91 -6.43
N LEU A 272 7.88 16.08 -5.59
CA LEU A 272 8.22 16.45 -4.22
C LEU A 272 9.09 17.71 -4.18
N PRO A 273 8.66 18.78 -3.49
CA PRO A 273 9.50 19.96 -3.29
C PRO A 273 10.80 19.66 -2.54
N LYS A 274 11.89 20.34 -2.90
CA LYS A 274 13.26 20.08 -2.38
C LYS A 274 13.37 20.11 -0.84
N ASN A 275 12.63 21.00 -0.19
CA ASN A 275 12.62 21.10 1.27
C ASN A 275 12.02 19.83 1.94
N PHE A 276 11.04 19.18 1.30
CA PHE A 276 10.45 17.94 1.78
C PHE A 276 11.27 16.70 1.39
N GLU A 277 12.01 16.75 0.28
CA GLU A 277 12.91 15.68 -0.14
C GLU A 277 13.97 15.36 0.91
N LYS A 278 14.53 16.38 1.57
CA LYS A 278 15.50 16.18 2.65
C LYS A 278 14.92 15.33 3.79
N ILE A 279 13.69 15.60 4.20
CA ILE A 279 12.99 14.86 5.27
C ILE A 279 12.92 13.36 4.95
N LEU A 280 12.63 13.00 3.70
CA LEU A 280 12.56 11.60 3.29
C LEU A 280 13.91 10.93 3.18
N LYS A 281 14.94 11.65 2.72
CA LYS A 281 16.30 11.10 2.67
C LYS A 281 16.90 10.87 4.04
N ASP A 282 16.60 11.75 5.00
CA ASP A 282 17.07 11.60 6.38
C ASP A 282 16.39 10.42 7.10
N ALA A 283 15.22 9.98 6.61
CA ALA A 283 14.46 8.87 7.17
C ALA A 283 14.69 7.50 6.49
N ASN A 284 15.14 7.48 5.23
CA ASN A 284 15.24 6.28 4.40
C ASN A 284 16.64 5.69 4.36
#